data_AF-A0A0F6Y0Y2-F1
#
_entry.id   AF-A0A0F6Y0Y2-F1
#
_cell.length_a   1.000
_cell.length_b   1.000
_cell.length_c   1.000
_cell.angle_alpha   90.00
_cell.angle_beta   90.00
_cell.angle_gamma   90.00
#
_symmetry.space_group_name_H-M   'P 1'
#
loop_
_entity.id
_entity.type
_entity.pdbx_description
1 polymer ?
#
loop_
_entity_poly.entity_id
_entity_poly.type
_entity_poly.pdbx_seq_one_letter_code
_entity_poly.pdbx_strand_id
1 'polypeptide(L)'
;MPKISHTLILLVLSGLRSYIKVIGVSYGGTGDGDRFVIYDDSNTADQHYMFFSLDSGYVIVPRHSGRSIAVSYGSNQDGAEILQWKYSNAKDQQWYFKKMNEEFPLPILPVLETLEPAPRITSATQNLVGQTKPVTVGVIMLPFIMVQDNNLDLVVQLTESPYYVLEHQRNWVLLAEHTIPKTEELVKELTVGMKTTDQESMARTLNIDVGADLGLNIGGLTAGLKLSIVTSLSTTLSHTREKMTEIKVTRKIHNPYDIPLRYASYGLQDIYVLKRTNGEVIGSWSVKDPNNIHDTTYP
;
A
#
# COMPACT_ATOMS: atom_id res chain seq x y z
N MET A 1 20.03 -21.07 10.81
CA MET A 1 18.77 -20.60 11.41
C MET A 1 18.42 -19.26 10.77
N PRO A 2 17.19 -19.02 10.28
CA PRO A 2 16.86 -17.71 9.74
C PRO A 2 16.82 -16.72 10.91
N LYS A 3 17.67 -15.70 10.86
CA LYS A 3 17.60 -14.56 11.78
C LYS A 3 16.35 -13.77 11.41
N ILE A 4 15.26 -13.97 12.15
CA ILE A 4 14.15 -13.03 12.12
C ILE A 4 14.66 -11.77 12.82
N SER A 5 14.71 -10.67 12.06
CA SER A 5 15.01 -9.31 12.52
C SER A 5 14.08 -8.93 13.68
N HIS A 6 14.46 -7.93 14.48
CA HIS A 6 13.63 -7.30 15.52
C HIS A 6 12.41 -6.58 14.89
N THR A 7 11.53 -7.35 14.27
CA THR A 7 10.43 -6.91 13.44
C THR A 7 9.14 -7.20 14.19
N LEU A 8 8.24 -6.21 14.21
CA LEU A 8 6.89 -6.35 14.74
C LEU A 8 6.13 -7.38 13.91
N ILE A 9 5.61 -8.43 14.54
CA ILE A 9 4.90 -9.50 13.85
C ILE A 9 3.47 -9.58 14.39
N LEU A 10 2.51 -9.64 13.47
CA LEU A 10 1.10 -9.93 13.72
C LEU A 10 0.86 -11.42 13.45
N LEU A 11 0.30 -12.14 14.43
CA LEU A 11 -0.05 -13.56 14.29
C LEU A 11 -1.51 -13.68 13.82
N VAL A 12 -1.69 -13.93 12.52
CA VAL A 12 -3.02 -13.98 11.88
C VAL A 12 -3.46 -15.43 11.64
N LEU A 13 -4.73 -15.72 11.92
CA LEU A 13 -5.35 -17.02 11.67
C LEU A 13 -6.20 -16.96 10.39
N SER A 14 -5.85 -17.77 9.40
CA SER A 14 -6.64 -17.96 8.18
C SER A 14 -7.63 -19.11 8.38
N GLY A 15 -8.92 -18.82 8.57
CA GLY A 15 -9.91 -19.90 8.70
C GLY A 15 -11.38 -19.56 8.91
N LEU A 16 -11.79 -18.29 9.04
CA LEU A 16 -13.21 -17.95 9.26
C LEU A 16 -13.69 -16.88 8.29
N ARG A 17 -14.70 -17.24 7.50
CA ARG A 17 -15.40 -16.37 6.54
C ARG A 17 -16.08 -15.23 7.29
N SER A 18 -15.48 -14.05 7.27
CA SER A 18 -16.10 -12.70 7.21
C SER A 18 -15.36 -11.60 8.00
N TYR A 19 -14.42 -11.93 8.89
CA TYR A 19 -13.56 -10.95 9.57
C TYR A 19 -12.20 -11.60 9.86
N ILE A 20 -11.10 -10.91 9.53
CA ILE A 20 -9.76 -11.40 9.82
C ILE A 20 -9.59 -11.41 11.33
N LYS A 21 -9.31 -12.60 11.86
CA LYS A 21 -9.08 -12.78 13.27
C LYS A 21 -7.61 -12.98 13.58
N VAL A 22 -7.17 -12.36 14.65
CA VAL A 22 -5.78 -12.39 15.12
C VAL A 22 -5.72 -12.92 16.54
N ILE A 23 -4.57 -13.45 16.92
CA ILE A 23 -4.32 -13.86 18.29
C ILE A 23 -4.07 -12.59 19.12
N GLY A 24 -4.86 -12.38 20.17
CA GLY A 24 -4.69 -11.31 21.14
C GLY A 24 -4.80 -11.83 22.57
N VAL A 25 -4.42 -11.01 23.54
CA VAL A 25 -4.63 -11.34 24.96
C VAL A 25 -6.05 -10.97 25.37
N SER A 26 -6.76 -11.89 26.03
CA SER A 26 -8.15 -11.72 26.43
C SER A 26 -8.36 -10.40 27.17
N TYR A 27 -9.31 -9.59 26.68
CA TYR A 27 -9.62 -8.24 27.19
C TYR A 27 -8.44 -7.27 27.28
N GLY A 28 -7.34 -7.51 26.54
CA GLY A 28 -6.10 -6.73 26.67
C GLY A 28 -5.43 -6.87 28.03
N GLY A 29 -5.68 -7.98 28.73
CA GLY A 29 -5.13 -8.25 30.06
C GLY A 29 -3.60 -8.14 30.10
N THR A 30 -3.06 -7.68 31.23
CA THR A 30 -1.62 -7.51 31.43
C THR A 30 -1.08 -8.38 32.56
N GLY A 31 -1.89 -9.24 33.16
CA GLY A 31 -1.55 -10.10 34.29
C GLY A 31 -1.01 -11.48 33.88
N ASP A 32 -0.41 -12.16 34.84
CA ASP A 32 -0.05 -13.57 34.69
C ASP A 32 -1.33 -14.42 34.63
N GLY A 33 -1.40 -15.33 33.66
CA GLY A 33 -2.54 -16.23 33.48
C GLY A 33 -3.60 -15.75 32.49
N ASP A 34 -3.50 -14.52 31.98
CA ASP A 34 -4.42 -14.07 30.93
C ASP A 34 -4.24 -14.90 29.66
N ARG A 35 -5.35 -15.38 29.13
CA ARG A 35 -5.38 -16.32 28.01
C ARG A 35 -5.22 -15.62 26.68
N PHE A 36 -4.61 -16.31 25.73
CA PHE A 36 -4.67 -15.91 24.33
C PHE A 36 -6.00 -16.35 23.73
N VAL A 37 -6.65 -15.43 23.02
CA VAL A 37 -7.94 -15.64 22.36
C VAL A 37 -7.91 -15.05 20.96
N ILE A 38 -8.91 -15.40 20.18
CA ILE A 38 -9.05 -14.96 18.80
C ILE A 38 -10.01 -13.77 18.77
N TYR A 39 -9.49 -12.61 18.38
CA TYR A 39 -10.27 -11.38 18.22
C TYR A 39 -10.25 -10.90 16.78
N ASP A 40 -11.20 -10.04 16.42
CA ASP A 40 -11.10 -9.28 15.19
C ASP A 40 -9.87 -8.35 15.28
N ASP A 41 -9.17 -8.17 14.16
CA ASP A 41 -8.02 -7.27 14.10
C ASP A 41 -8.45 -5.83 14.40
N SER A 42 -7.98 -5.31 15.52
CA SER A 42 -8.24 -3.95 15.99
C SER A 42 -6.95 -3.11 16.04
N ASN A 43 -5.82 -3.68 15.57
CA ASN A 43 -4.50 -3.06 15.59
C ASN A 43 -4.08 -2.54 16.98
N THR A 44 -4.51 -3.22 18.05
CA THR A 44 -4.15 -2.89 19.43
C THR A 44 -2.88 -3.59 19.88
N ALA A 45 -2.21 -3.04 20.90
CA ALA A 45 -0.89 -3.52 21.33
C ALA A 45 -0.88 -4.95 21.91
N ASP A 46 -2.04 -5.47 22.35
CA ASP A 46 -2.23 -6.85 22.78
C ASP A 46 -2.29 -7.86 21.63
N GLN A 47 -2.41 -7.38 20.39
CA GLN A 47 -2.33 -8.16 19.16
C GLN A 47 -0.95 -8.06 18.50
N HIS A 48 -0.02 -7.30 19.09
CA HIS A 48 1.31 -7.06 18.55
C HIS A 48 2.38 -7.81 19.34
N TYR A 49 3.30 -8.48 18.65
CA TYR A 49 4.29 -9.35 19.29
C TYR A 49 5.72 -8.99 18.92
N MET A 50 6.60 -9.11 19.91
CA MET A 50 8.05 -9.09 19.76
C MET A 50 8.61 -10.50 19.87
N PHE A 51 9.53 -10.84 18.98
CA PHE A 51 10.21 -12.13 18.93
C PHE A 51 11.66 -11.94 19.35
N PHE A 52 12.05 -12.57 20.45
CA PHE A 52 13.43 -12.56 20.94
C PHE A 52 14.07 -13.91 20.65
N SER A 53 15.13 -13.92 19.86
CA SER A 53 15.87 -15.14 19.52
C SER A 53 16.65 -15.67 20.72
N LEU A 54 16.57 -16.98 20.95
CA LEU A 54 17.39 -17.77 21.85
C LEU A 54 18.18 -18.82 21.04
N ASP A 55 19.22 -19.41 21.64
CA ASP A 55 19.90 -20.57 21.03
C ASP A 55 18.95 -21.77 20.83
N SER A 56 17.92 -21.87 21.66
CA SER A 56 16.91 -22.93 21.66
C SER A 56 15.63 -22.61 20.87
N GLY A 57 15.50 -21.40 20.32
CA GLY A 57 14.26 -20.97 19.65
C GLY A 57 13.96 -19.48 19.85
N TYR A 58 12.76 -19.16 20.31
CA TYR A 58 12.25 -17.81 20.48
C TYR A 58 11.44 -17.66 21.76
N VAL A 59 11.52 -16.49 22.37
CA VAL A 59 10.53 -15.99 23.33
C VAL A 59 9.63 -15.01 22.59
N ILE A 60 8.31 -15.17 22.71
CA ILE A 60 7.32 -14.31 22.07
C ILE A 60 6.64 -13.49 23.16
N VAL A 61 6.63 -12.16 23.01
CA VAL A 61 6.19 -11.22 24.03
C VAL A 61 5.14 -10.28 23.43
N PRO A 62 3.89 -10.26 23.93
CA PRO A 62 2.92 -9.23 23.58
C PRO A 62 3.45 -7.86 23.99
N ARG A 63 3.29 -6.87 23.11
CA ARG A 63 3.91 -5.55 23.28
C ARG A 63 3.39 -4.79 24.50
N HIS A 64 2.19 -5.08 24.96
CA HIS A 64 1.52 -4.33 26.03
C HIS A 64 1.79 -4.85 27.45
N SER A 65 2.21 -6.11 27.62
CA SER A 65 2.21 -6.76 28.95
C SER A 65 3.60 -7.05 29.54
N GLY A 66 4.64 -7.08 28.71
CA GLY A 66 6.00 -7.48 29.13
C GLY A 66 6.11 -8.94 29.59
N ARG A 67 5.09 -9.76 29.31
CA ARG A 67 5.03 -11.20 29.63
C ARG A 67 5.29 -12.03 28.39
N SER A 68 5.66 -13.28 28.54
CA SER A 68 5.88 -14.19 27.41
C SER A 68 4.69 -15.12 27.19
N ILE A 69 4.47 -15.53 25.94
CA ILE A 69 3.58 -16.65 25.61
C ILE A 69 4.11 -17.91 26.28
N ALA A 70 3.27 -18.55 27.09
CA ALA A 70 3.60 -19.73 27.87
C ALA A 70 2.51 -20.81 27.74
N VAL A 71 2.92 -22.07 27.86
CA VAL A 71 1.97 -23.18 28.04
C VAL A 71 1.59 -23.27 29.53
N SER A 72 0.29 -23.26 29.82
CA SER A 72 -0.24 -23.29 31.18
C SER A 72 0.33 -24.47 31.98
N TYR A 73 0.88 -24.16 33.16
CA TYR A 73 1.56 -25.11 34.05
C TYR A 73 2.69 -25.94 33.42
N GLY A 74 3.22 -25.51 32.27
CA GLY A 74 4.20 -26.28 31.49
C GLY A 74 3.69 -27.65 31.02
N SER A 75 2.37 -27.78 30.83
CA SER A 75 1.74 -29.02 30.41
C SER A 75 2.21 -29.47 29.02
N ASN A 76 2.37 -30.78 28.84
CA ASN A 76 2.63 -31.42 27.55
C ASN A 76 1.41 -32.22 27.05
N GLN A 77 0.25 -32.03 27.67
CA GLN A 77 -1.00 -32.70 27.32
C GLN A 77 -1.73 -31.95 26.21
N ASP A 78 -2.41 -32.71 25.35
CA ASP A 78 -3.29 -32.15 24.33
C ASP A 78 -4.37 -31.25 24.95
N GLY A 79 -4.60 -30.10 24.34
CA GLY A 79 -5.55 -29.10 24.85
C GLY A 79 -5.02 -28.22 25.97
N ALA A 80 -3.72 -28.30 26.30
CA ALA A 80 -3.09 -27.36 27.23
C ALA A 80 -3.33 -25.90 26.80
N GLU A 81 -3.73 -25.06 27.75
CA GLU A 81 -4.03 -23.66 27.49
C GLU A 81 -2.75 -22.87 27.21
N ILE A 82 -2.85 -21.91 26.28
CA ILE A 82 -1.80 -20.92 26.05
C ILE A 82 -2.19 -19.60 26.71
N LEU A 83 -1.31 -19.09 27.55
CA LEU A 83 -1.52 -17.90 28.35
C LEU A 83 -0.26 -17.05 28.40
N GLN A 84 -0.36 -15.81 28.87
CA GLN A 84 0.82 -15.00 29.14
C GLN A 84 1.30 -15.21 30.58
N TRP A 85 2.61 -15.29 30.76
CA TRP A 85 3.22 -15.43 32.07
C TRP A 85 4.54 -14.67 32.15
N LYS A 86 4.91 -14.25 33.36
CA LYS A 86 6.22 -13.66 33.63
C LYS A 86 7.33 -14.59 33.12
N TYR A 87 8.19 -14.04 32.29
CA TYR A 87 9.32 -14.77 31.75
C TYR A 87 10.26 -15.23 32.88
N SER A 88 10.58 -16.51 32.90
CA SER A 88 11.43 -17.16 33.89
C SER A 88 12.48 -18.09 33.24
N ASN A 89 12.66 -17.99 31.92
CA ASN A 89 13.51 -18.88 31.12
C ASN A 89 13.09 -20.36 31.20
N ALA A 90 11.81 -20.61 31.50
CA ALA A 90 11.26 -21.96 31.55
C ALA A 90 10.94 -22.48 30.13
N LYS A 91 10.99 -23.81 29.94
CA LYS A 91 10.87 -24.43 28.61
C LYS A 91 9.51 -24.21 27.95
N ASP A 92 8.47 -24.10 28.76
CA ASP A 92 7.09 -23.80 28.36
C ASP A 92 6.90 -22.38 27.79
N GLN A 93 7.95 -21.54 27.85
CA GLN A 93 8.00 -20.18 27.31
C GLN A 93 8.91 -20.07 26.06
N GLN A 94 9.48 -21.19 25.61
CA GLN A 94 10.42 -21.23 24.48
C GLN A 94 9.77 -21.94 23.29
N TRP A 95 9.66 -21.22 22.18
CA TRP A 95 8.97 -21.66 20.97
C TRP A 95 9.97 -21.84 19.83
N TYR A 96 9.80 -22.86 19.00
CA TYR A 96 10.59 -23.02 17.78
C TYR A 96 9.67 -23.15 16.57
N PHE A 97 10.06 -22.51 15.47
CA PHE A 97 9.36 -22.61 14.20
C PHE A 97 10.04 -23.67 13.35
N LYS A 98 9.38 -24.81 13.18
CA LYS A 98 9.83 -25.83 12.23
C LYS A 98 9.38 -25.40 10.84
N LYS A 99 10.34 -25.01 9.99
CA LYS A 99 10.07 -24.78 8.57
C LYS A 99 9.56 -26.10 7.97
N MET A 100 8.33 -26.08 7.47
CA MET A 100 7.83 -27.14 6.59
C MET A 100 8.37 -26.86 5.18
N ASN A 101 8.73 -27.90 4.43
CA ASN A 101 9.32 -27.78 3.08
C ASN A 101 8.28 -27.38 2.02
N GLU A 102 7.42 -26.42 2.33
CA GLU A 102 6.48 -25.83 1.39
C GLU A 102 7.09 -24.50 0.91
N GLU A 103 7.30 -24.40 -0.40
CA GLU A 103 7.66 -23.13 -1.04
C GLU A 103 6.38 -22.35 -1.31
N PHE A 104 6.25 -21.20 -0.64
CA PHE A 104 5.19 -20.26 -0.95
C PHE A 104 5.60 -19.41 -2.16
N PRO A 105 4.70 -19.21 -3.13
CA PRO A 105 5.03 -18.39 -4.28
C PRO A 105 5.21 -16.94 -3.81
N LEU A 106 6.35 -16.34 -4.20
CA LEU A 106 6.62 -14.92 -3.98
C LEU A 106 6.52 -14.18 -5.31
N PRO A 107 5.91 -12.98 -5.32
CA PRO A 107 5.86 -12.18 -6.53
C PRO A 107 7.26 -11.74 -6.97
N ILE A 108 7.44 -11.63 -8.27
CA ILE A 108 8.60 -10.98 -8.86
C ILE A 108 8.36 -9.47 -8.81
N LEU A 109 9.28 -8.73 -8.18
CA LEU A 109 9.19 -7.28 -8.10
C LEU A 109 9.65 -6.62 -9.42
N PRO A 110 9.00 -5.54 -9.86
CA PRO A 110 9.42 -4.77 -11.02
C PRO A 110 10.73 -4.03 -10.75
N VAL A 111 11.44 -3.69 -11.82
CA VAL A 111 12.58 -2.78 -11.76
C VAL A 111 12.07 -1.35 -11.58
N LEU A 112 12.70 -0.59 -10.69
CA LEU A 112 12.38 0.82 -10.52
C LEU A 112 13.04 1.64 -11.64
N GLU A 113 12.26 2.54 -12.23
CA GLU A 113 12.62 3.40 -13.35
C GLU A 113 12.48 4.88 -12.93
N THR A 114 13.17 5.78 -13.64
CA THR A 114 13.02 7.22 -13.45
C THR A 114 12.09 7.79 -14.51
N LEU A 115 11.19 8.69 -14.11
CA LEU A 115 10.30 9.36 -15.05
C LEU A 115 11.08 10.40 -15.85
N GLU A 116 11.06 10.24 -17.18
CA GLU A 116 11.60 11.23 -18.11
C GLU A 116 10.84 12.57 -18.02
N PRO A 117 11.48 13.70 -18.37
CA PRO A 117 10.81 15.00 -18.39
C PRO A 117 9.55 15.02 -19.26
N ALA A 118 8.63 15.95 -18.95
CA ALA A 118 7.40 16.12 -19.72
C ALA A 118 7.70 16.31 -21.22
N PRO A 119 6.93 15.66 -22.13
CA PRO A 119 7.12 15.82 -23.56
C PRO A 119 7.04 17.29 -23.99
N ARG A 120 7.89 17.66 -24.96
CA ARG A 120 7.89 19.00 -25.56
C ARG A 120 7.49 18.94 -27.03
N ILE A 121 6.82 19.98 -27.49
CA ILE A 121 6.60 20.22 -28.92
C ILE A 121 7.90 20.77 -29.51
N THR A 122 8.37 20.14 -30.59
CA THR A 122 9.62 20.48 -31.28
C THR A 122 9.41 20.77 -32.76
N SER A 123 8.22 20.51 -33.29
CA SER A 123 7.84 20.86 -34.65
C SER A 123 6.32 21.05 -34.80
N ALA A 124 5.93 21.75 -35.86
CA ALA A 124 4.52 22.01 -36.18
C ALA A 124 3.74 20.72 -36.54
N THR A 125 4.43 19.68 -37.01
CA THR A 125 3.83 18.42 -37.49
C THR A 125 4.01 17.24 -36.54
N GLN A 126 4.64 17.45 -35.37
CA GLN A 126 4.86 16.39 -34.38
C GLN A 126 3.54 15.79 -33.93
N ASN A 127 3.40 14.47 -33.94
CA ASN A 127 2.25 13.81 -33.31
C ASN A 127 2.45 13.75 -31.79
N LEU A 128 1.48 14.26 -31.04
CA LEU A 128 1.53 14.22 -29.57
C LEU A 128 0.97 12.89 -29.08
N VAL A 129 1.71 12.24 -28.18
CA VAL A 129 1.23 11.04 -27.50
C VAL A 129 0.23 11.44 -26.42
N GLY A 130 -0.90 10.71 -26.35
CA GLY A 130 -1.94 10.95 -25.35
C GLY A 130 -1.47 10.65 -23.92
N GLN A 131 -0.55 9.70 -23.77
CA GLN A 131 0.17 9.45 -22.53
C GLN A 131 1.53 8.82 -22.81
N THR A 132 2.52 9.09 -21.97
CA THR A 132 3.81 8.39 -22.03
C THR A 132 3.69 6.99 -21.41
N LYS A 133 4.68 6.14 -21.67
CA LYS A 133 4.78 4.82 -21.02
C LYS A 133 4.85 5.03 -19.49
N PRO A 134 4.00 4.35 -18.69
CA PRO A 134 4.16 4.31 -17.24
C PRO A 134 5.50 3.69 -16.84
N VAL A 135 6.14 4.31 -15.85
CA VAL A 135 7.37 3.82 -15.23
C VAL A 135 7.11 3.55 -13.76
N THR A 136 7.62 2.44 -13.22
CA THR A 136 7.45 2.11 -11.80
C THR A 136 8.48 2.88 -10.97
N VAL A 137 8.02 3.74 -10.06
CA VAL A 137 8.87 4.57 -9.20
C VAL A 137 8.92 4.08 -7.74
N GLY A 138 8.06 3.14 -7.40
CA GLY A 138 8.01 2.54 -6.08
C GLY A 138 7.20 1.24 -6.08
N VAL A 139 7.49 0.36 -5.13
CA VAL A 139 6.81 -0.93 -5.01
C VAL A 139 6.84 -1.46 -3.58
N ILE A 140 5.75 -2.12 -3.16
CA ILE A 140 5.69 -2.84 -1.89
C ILE A 140 4.93 -4.17 -2.02
N MET A 141 5.34 -5.18 -1.26
CA MET A 141 4.56 -6.39 -1.06
C MET A 141 3.59 -6.21 0.11
N LEU A 142 2.31 -6.46 -0.15
CA LEU A 142 1.25 -6.46 0.86
C LEU A 142 0.86 -7.91 1.16
N PRO A 143 0.87 -8.35 2.43
CA PRO A 143 0.28 -9.64 2.81
C PRO A 143 -1.17 -9.73 2.33
N PHE A 144 -1.62 -10.91 1.89
CA PHE A 144 -2.98 -11.12 1.38
C PHE A 144 -4.08 -10.64 2.34
N ILE A 145 -3.85 -10.78 3.65
CA ILE A 145 -4.74 -10.30 4.71
C ILE A 145 -4.99 -8.79 4.67
N MET A 146 -4.13 -8.00 4.03
CA MET A 146 -4.31 -6.55 3.89
C MET A 146 -5.05 -6.15 2.62
N VAL A 147 -5.45 -7.12 1.79
CA VAL A 147 -6.05 -6.92 0.48
C VAL A 147 -7.43 -7.58 0.45
N GLN A 148 -8.46 -6.80 0.12
CA GLN A 148 -9.81 -7.33 -0.09
C GLN A 148 -9.99 -7.82 -1.53
N ASP A 149 -9.39 -8.97 -1.87
CA ASP A 149 -9.61 -9.66 -3.15
C ASP A 149 -10.82 -10.60 -3.04
N ASN A 150 -12.02 -10.07 -3.30
CA ASN A 150 -13.26 -10.83 -3.20
C ASN A 150 -13.46 -11.88 -4.33
N ASN A 151 -12.53 -11.96 -5.28
CA ASN A 151 -12.60 -12.91 -6.39
C ASN A 151 -11.88 -14.24 -6.07
N LEU A 152 -11.13 -14.33 -4.97
CA LEU A 152 -10.43 -15.54 -4.54
C LEU A 152 -10.80 -15.91 -3.09
N ASP A 153 -10.99 -17.20 -2.84
CA ASP A 153 -11.14 -17.71 -1.46
C ASP A 153 -9.83 -17.49 -0.68
N LEU A 154 -9.93 -17.19 0.62
CA LEU A 154 -8.77 -16.87 1.46
C LEU A 154 -7.72 -17.98 1.48
N VAL A 155 -8.14 -19.26 1.38
CA VAL A 155 -7.19 -20.37 1.31
C VAL A 155 -6.40 -20.31 0.00
N VAL A 156 -7.07 -20.03 -1.11
CA VAL A 156 -6.43 -19.87 -2.43
C VAL A 156 -5.51 -18.67 -2.42
N GLN A 157 -5.91 -17.55 -1.83
CA GLN A 157 -5.04 -16.39 -1.65
C GLN A 157 -3.80 -16.75 -0.84
N LEU A 158 -3.93 -17.45 0.28
CA LEU A 158 -2.79 -17.87 1.08
C LEU A 158 -1.82 -18.79 0.32
N THR A 159 -2.34 -19.71 -0.50
CA THR A 159 -1.50 -20.69 -1.21
C THR A 159 -0.92 -20.17 -2.51
N GLU A 160 -1.66 -19.34 -3.25
CA GLU A 160 -1.28 -18.89 -4.60
C GLU A 160 -0.82 -17.43 -4.66
N SER A 161 -1.30 -16.58 -3.75
CA SER A 161 -0.93 -15.17 -3.68
C SER A 161 -0.79 -14.66 -2.24
N PRO A 162 0.07 -15.27 -1.41
CA PRO A 162 0.25 -14.89 0.00
C PRO A 162 0.71 -13.43 0.15
N TYR A 163 1.35 -12.90 -0.90
CA TYR A 163 1.65 -11.49 -1.06
C TYR A 163 1.08 -10.96 -2.39
N TYR A 164 0.55 -9.75 -2.34
CA TYR A 164 0.24 -8.93 -3.50
C TYR A 164 1.33 -7.90 -3.70
N VAL A 165 1.50 -7.42 -4.93
CA VAL A 165 2.40 -6.32 -5.26
C VAL A 165 1.57 -5.06 -5.50
N LEU A 166 1.84 -4.01 -4.73
CA LEU A 166 1.34 -2.68 -5.02
C LEU A 166 2.48 -1.87 -5.64
N GLU A 167 2.32 -1.52 -6.92
CA GLU A 167 3.24 -0.68 -7.68
C GLU A 167 2.74 0.75 -7.68
N HIS A 168 3.64 1.71 -7.48
CA HIS A 168 3.41 3.11 -7.79
C HIS A 168 4.12 3.44 -9.09
N GLN A 169 3.34 3.73 -10.11
CA GLN A 169 3.80 4.09 -11.44
C GLN A 169 3.50 5.56 -11.74
N ARG A 170 4.31 6.17 -12.61
CA ARG A 170 4.10 7.56 -13.06
C ARG A 170 4.22 7.67 -14.57
N ASN A 171 3.44 8.56 -15.16
CA ASN A 171 3.55 8.97 -16.56
C ASN A 171 3.07 10.42 -16.77
N TRP A 172 3.28 10.92 -17.98
CA TRP A 172 2.71 12.18 -18.45
C TRP A 172 1.47 11.89 -19.28
N VAL A 173 0.37 12.61 -19.04
CA VAL A 173 -0.88 12.51 -19.80
C VAL A 173 -1.16 13.84 -20.48
N LEU A 174 -1.47 13.82 -21.78
CA LEU A 174 -1.89 14.98 -22.54
C LEU A 174 -3.29 15.42 -22.06
N LEU A 175 -3.37 16.60 -21.45
CA LEU A 175 -4.61 17.16 -20.91
C LEU A 175 -5.33 18.04 -21.94
N ALA A 176 -4.57 18.73 -22.78
CA ALA A 176 -5.10 19.57 -23.84
C ALA A 176 -4.08 19.76 -24.97
N GLU A 177 -4.59 19.93 -26.18
CA GLU A 177 -3.86 20.38 -27.36
C GLU A 177 -4.69 21.45 -28.07
N HIS A 178 -4.04 22.51 -28.55
CA HIS A 178 -4.70 23.59 -29.27
C HIS A 178 -3.73 24.36 -30.18
N THR A 179 -4.29 25.16 -31.09
CA THR A 179 -3.57 26.21 -31.80
C THR A 179 -4.10 27.55 -31.33
N ILE A 180 -3.24 28.36 -30.71
CA ILE A 180 -3.58 29.70 -30.24
C ILE A 180 -3.34 30.67 -31.41
N PRO A 181 -4.36 31.42 -31.87
CA PRO A 181 -4.16 32.44 -32.89
C PRO A 181 -3.15 33.51 -32.44
N LYS A 182 -2.62 34.25 -33.41
CA LYS A 182 -1.60 35.28 -33.15
C LYS A 182 -2.13 36.37 -32.23
N THR A 183 -1.31 36.83 -31.28
CA THR A 183 -1.67 37.89 -30.30
C THR A 183 -2.91 37.63 -29.44
N GLU A 184 -3.47 36.41 -29.47
CA GLU A 184 -4.67 36.05 -28.71
C GLU A 184 -4.35 35.35 -27.39
N GLU A 185 -5.36 35.24 -26.53
CA GLU A 185 -5.32 34.48 -25.28
C GLU A 185 -6.19 33.21 -25.40
N LEU A 186 -5.62 32.07 -25.02
CA LEU A 186 -6.36 30.84 -24.80
C LEU A 186 -6.68 30.68 -23.31
N VAL A 187 -7.95 30.46 -23.00
CA VAL A 187 -8.40 30.00 -21.68
C VAL A 187 -8.86 28.56 -21.80
N LYS A 188 -8.26 27.66 -21.02
CA LYS A 188 -8.58 26.23 -21.07
C LYS A 188 -8.80 25.65 -19.67
N GLU A 189 -9.88 24.91 -19.51
CA GLU A 189 -10.10 24.08 -18.32
C GLU A 189 -9.51 22.68 -18.53
N LEU A 190 -8.67 22.26 -17.60
CA LEU A 190 -8.02 20.96 -17.57
C LEU A 190 -8.65 20.09 -16.49
N THR A 191 -9.03 18.86 -16.83
CA THR A 191 -9.55 17.88 -15.86
C THR A 191 -8.38 17.15 -15.19
N VAL A 192 -8.24 17.34 -13.88
CA VAL A 192 -7.19 16.72 -13.04
C VAL A 192 -7.79 16.14 -11.76
N GLY A 193 -6.97 15.57 -10.89
CA GLY A 193 -7.41 14.88 -9.69
C GLY A 193 -7.77 13.41 -9.95
N MET A 194 -8.73 12.89 -9.20
CA MET A 194 -9.04 11.45 -9.14
C MET A 194 -10.54 11.19 -9.23
N LYS A 195 -10.94 10.16 -9.98
CA LYS A 195 -12.36 9.76 -10.04
C LYS A 195 -12.83 9.23 -8.69
N THR A 196 -14.06 9.57 -8.32
CA THR A 196 -14.69 9.04 -7.09
C THR A 196 -14.77 7.51 -7.09
N THR A 197 -15.02 6.89 -8.25
CA THR A 197 -15.04 5.42 -8.40
C THR A 197 -13.68 4.79 -8.07
N ASP A 198 -12.59 5.45 -8.46
CA ASP A 198 -11.24 4.98 -8.18
C ASP A 198 -10.97 5.14 -6.67
N GLN A 199 -11.35 6.28 -6.08
CA GLN A 199 -11.20 6.51 -4.64
C GLN A 199 -11.92 5.48 -3.79
N GLU A 200 -13.17 5.18 -4.14
CA GLU A 200 -13.98 4.21 -3.40
C GLU A 200 -13.47 2.79 -3.56
N SER A 201 -13.04 2.41 -4.76
CA SER A 201 -12.49 1.07 -4.99
C SER A 201 -11.13 0.89 -4.34
N MET A 202 -10.24 1.88 -4.38
CA MET A 202 -8.95 1.82 -3.67
C MET A 202 -9.16 1.70 -2.16
N ALA A 203 -10.05 2.50 -1.59
CA ALA A 203 -10.36 2.47 -0.16
C ALA A 203 -10.96 1.12 0.27
N ARG A 204 -11.84 0.54 -0.56
CA ARG A 204 -12.42 -0.77 -0.30
C ARG A 204 -11.36 -1.87 -0.38
N THR A 205 -10.52 -1.87 -1.40
CA THR A 205 -9.55 -2.94 -1.63
C THR A 205 -8.39 -2.92 -0.64
N LEU A 206 -7.91 -1.73 -0.25
CA LEU A 206 -6.65 -1.58 0.49
C LEU A 206 -6.76 -0.86 1.84
N ASN A 207 -7.93 -0.29 2.17
CA ASN A 207 -8.05 0.72 3.23
C ASN A 207 -7.11 1.93 3.03
N ILE A 208 -6.83 2.27 1.77
CA ILE A 208 -6.03 3.42 1.36
C ILE A 208 -6.86 4.32 0.46
N ASP A 209 -6.81 5.63 0.70
CA ASP A 209 -7.37 6.64 -0.19
C ASP A 209 -6.40 7.82 -0.39
N VAL A 210 -6.59 8.60 -1.44
CA VAL A 210 -5.74 9.76 -1.76
C VAL A 210 -6.35 11.02 -1.16
N GLY A 211 -5.59 11.73 -0.33
CA GLY A 211 -5.97 13.03 0.24
C GLY A 211 -5.98 14.14 -0.81
N ALA A 212 -6.69 15.23 -0.53
CA ALA A 212 -6.72 16.43 -1.37
C ALA A 212 -5.33 17.07 -1.56
N ASP A 213 -4.37 16.73 -0.70
CA ASP A 213 -2.95 17.10 -0.76
C ASP A 213 -2.06 16.09 -1.52
N LEU A 214 -2.66 15.13 -2.22
CA LEU A 214 -2.03 14.01 -2.95
C LEU A 214 -1.32 12.96 -2.07
N GLY A 215 -1.26 13.17 -0.75
CA GLY A 215 -0.74 12.16 0.17
C GLY A 215 -1.71 10.98 0.33
N LEU A 216 -1.21 9.86 0.86
CA LEU A 216 -2.04 8.69 1.14
C LEU A 216 -2.62 8.74 2.56
N ASN A 217 -3.93 8.60 2.67
CA ASN A 217 -4.63 8.22 3.89
C ASN A 217 -4.61 6.70 4.01
N ILE A 218 -3.92 6.17 5.02
CA ILE A 218 -3.77 4.72 5.23
C ILE A 218 -4.42 4.33 6.55
N GLY A 219 -5.36 3.39 6.51
CA GLY A 219 -6.15 2.96 7.66
C GLY A 219 -6.39 1.45 7.69
N GLY A 220 -7.35 1.01 8.52
CA GLY A 220 -7.73 -0.39 8.62
C GLY A 220 -6.53 -1.33 8.80
N LEU A 221 -6.52 -2.41 8.01
CA LEU A 221 -5.51 -3.47 8.10
C LEU A 221 -4.13 -3.03 7.58
N THR A 222 -4.06 -2.02 6.72
CA THR A 222 -2.79 -1.49 6.19
C THR A 222 -2.15 -0.44 7.11
N ALA A 223 -2.84 0.03 8.15
CA ALA A 223 -2.35 1.07 9.06
C ALA A 223 -1.01 0.70 9.73
N GLY A 224 -0.79 -0.58 10.03
CA GLY A 224 0.46 -1.09 10.60
C GLY A 224 1.68 -0.92 9.69
N LEU A 225 1.47 -0.78 8.37
CA LEU A 225 2.53 -0.62 7.37
C LEU A 225 2.60 0.81 6.79
N LYS A 226 1.87 1.78 7.34
CA LYS A 226 1.72 3.12 6.74
C LYS A 226 3.04 3.79 6.32
N LEU A 227 4.09 3.68 7.15
CA LEU A 227 5.41 4.28 6.85
C LEU A 227 6.13 3.48 5.76
N SER A 228 6.13 2.15 5.87
CA SER A 228 6.72 1.28 4.85
C SER A 228 6.06 1.48 3.49
N ILE A 229 4.74 1.63 3.46
CA ILE A 229 3.97 1.89 2.24
C ILE A 229 4.44 3.19 1.59
N VAL A 230 4.37 4.33 2.30
CA VAL A 230 4.71 5.61 1.67
C VAL A 230 6.19 5.69 1.28
N THR A 231 7.10 5.13 2.08
CA THR A 231 8.53 5.09 1.76
C THR A 231 8.82 4.21 0.54
N SER A 232 8.26 2.99 0.49
CA SER A 232 8.56 2.05 -0.61
C SER A 232 7.86 2.43 -1.91
N LEU A 233 6.71 3.11 -1.81
CA LEU A 233 6.00 3.68 -2.96
C LEU A 233 6.54 5.05 -3.38
N SER A 234 7.57 5.61 -2.72
CA SER A 234 8.10 6.94 -3.06
C SER A 234 7.01 8.04 -3.04
N THR A 235 6.16 8.03 -2.01
CA THR A 235 5.06 8.98 -1.81
C THR A 235 5.03 9.46 -0.34
N THR A 236 3.99 10.19 0.05
CA THR A 236 3.85 10.79 1.39
C THR A 236 2.55 10.39 2.07
N LEU A 237 2.49 10.54 3.40
CA LEU A 237 1.23 10.48 4.12
C LEU A 237 0.45 11.76 3.89
N SER A 238 -0.87 11.64 3.74
CA SER A 238 -1.77 12.78 3.73
C SER A 238 -1.81 13.47 5.09
N HIS A 239 -1.89 14.80 5.06
CA HIS A 239 -2.13 15.66 6.23
C HIS A 239 -3.61 16.08 6.34
N THR A 240 -4.46 15.62 5.42
CA THR A 240 -5.90 15.92 5.40
C THR A 240 -6.77 14.67 5.28
N ARG A 241 -7.98 14.74 5.82
CA ARG A 241 -9.03 13.71 5.62
C ARG A 241 -9.93 14.02 4.43
N GLU A 242 -9.82 15.22 3.86
CA GLU A 242 -10.49 15.55 2.62
C GLU A 242 -9.91 14.71 1.49
N LYS A 243 -10.79 14.06 0.73
CA LYS A 243 -10.41 13.15 -0.35
C LYS A 243 -10.16 13.92 -1.63
N MET A 244 -9.16 13.49 -2.41
CA MET A 244 -8.99 13.96 -3.77
C MET A 244 -10.26 13.64 -4.59
N THR A 245 -10.67 14.59 -5.42
CA THR A 245 -11.79 14.45 -6.36
C THR A 245 -11.35 14.90 -7.75
N GLU A 246 -12.19 14.67 -8.75
CA GLU A 246 -11.94 15.21 -10.08
C GLU A 246 -12.29 16.70 -10.07
N ILE A 247 -11.31 17.54 -10.43
CA ILE A 247 -11.45 19.00 -10.42
C ILE A 247 -11.06 19.59 -11.78
N LYS A 248 -11.50 20.83 -12.02
CA LYS A 248 -11.14 21.63 -13.18
C LYS A 248 -10.12 22.69 -12.77
N VAL A 249 -8.96 22.69 -13.41
CA VAL A 249 -7.95 23.74 -13.26
C VAL A 249 -7.95 24.60 -14.51
N THR A 250 -8.10 25.91 -14.35
CA THR A 250 -8.07 26.87 -15.45
C THR A 250 -6.64 27.30 -15.78
N ARG A 251 -6.26 27.20 -17.04
CA ARG A 251 -5.00 27.72 -17.58
C ARG A 251 -5.29 28.86 -18.55
N LYS A 252 -4.48 29.91 -18.47
CA LYS A 252 -4.52 31.07 -19.37
C LYS A 252 -3.17 31.22 -20.04
N ILE A 253 -3.16 31.21 -21.37
CA ILE A 253 -1.95 31.27 -22.17
C ILE A 253 -2.12 32.37 -23.21
N HIS A 254 -1.29 33.40 -23.11
CA HIS A 254 -1.21 34.44 -24.11
C HIS A 254 -0.18 34.06 -25.17
N ASN A 255 -0.54 34.17 -26.45
CA ASN A 255 0.39 34.06 -27.56
C ASN A 255 0.98 35.46 -27.86
N PRO A 256 2.25 35.73 -27.51
CA PRO A 256 2.86 37.04 -27.74
C PRO A 256 3.30 37.24 -29.20
N TYR A 257 3.21 36.23 -30.05
CA TYR A 257 3.76 36.25 -31.40
C TYR A 257 2.69 36.66 -32.43
N ASP A 258 3.15 37.26 -33.54
CA ASP A 258 2.32 37.57 -34.71
C ASP A 258 2.12 36.36 -35.64
N ILE A 259 2.27 35.15 -35.10
CA ILE A 259 2.04 33.87 -35.78
C ILE A 259 1.25 32.94 -34.87
N PRO A 260 0.49 31.96 -35.43
CA PRO A 260 -0.18 30.95 -34.62
C PRO A 260 0.82 30.15 -33.79
N LEU A 261 0.46 29.90 -32.53
CA LEU A 261 1.27 29.15 -31.57
C LEU A 261 0.60 27.80 -31.30
N ARG A 262 1.28 26.70 -31.62
CA ARG A 262 0.83 25.38 -31.20
C ARG A 262 1.04 25.24 -29.70
N TYR A 263 0.08 24.67 -28.99
CA TYR A 263 0.08 24.53 -27.55
C TYR A 263 -0.34 23.12 -27.14
N ALA A 264 0.33 22.58 -26.14
CA ALA A 264 -0.10 21.39 -25.42
C ALA A 264 0.19 21.50 -23.93
N SER A 265 -0.57 20.76 -23.14
CA SER A 265 -0.41 20.70 -21.69
C SER A 265 -0.37 19.25 -21.25
N TYR A 266 0.67 18.87 -20.52
CA TYR A 266 0.87 17.55 -19.94
C TYR A 266 0.73 17.61 -18.43
N GLY A 267 -0.14 16.78 -17.87
CA GLY A 267 -0.25 16.57 -16.44
C GLY A 267 0.55 15.36 -16.00
N LEU A 268 1.23 15.46 -14.87
CA LEU A 268 1.78 14.29 -14.20
C LEU A 268 0.62 13.43 -13.67
N GLN A 269 0.70 12.13 -13.90
CA GLN A 269 -0.24 11.16 -13.36
C GLN A 269 0.51 10.11 -12.52
N ASP A 270 0.02 9.90 -11.30
CA ASP A 270 0.39 8.80 -10.43
C ASP A 270 -0.64 7.68 -10.59
N ILE A 271 -0.17 6.44 -10.67
CA ILE A 271 -0.98 5.24 -10.89
C ILE A 271 -0.57 4.18 -9.86
N TYR A 272 -1.54 3.71 -9.07
CA TYR A 272 -1.34 2.63 -8.11
C TYR A 272 -1.92 1.34 -8.70
N VAL A 273 -1.06 0.34 -8.96
CA VAL A 273 -1.43 -0.93 -9.60
C VAL A 273 -1.24 -2.07 -8.61
N LEU A 274 -2.30 -2.80 -8.31
CA LEU A 274 -2.29 -3.96 -7.42
C LEU A 274 -2.31 -5.25 -8.23
N LYS A 275 -1.34 -6.13 -7.98
CA LYS A 275 -1.18 -7.41 -8.66
C LYS A 275 -1.14 -8.58 -7.69
N ARG A 276 -1.72 -9.70 -8.10
CA ARG A 276 -1.50 -11.01 -7.47
C ARG A 276 -0.06 -11.48 -7.69
N THR A 277 0.35 -12.52 -6.98
CA THR A 277 1.68 -13.14 -7.13
C THR A 277 2.00 -13.60 -8.55
N ASN A 278 0.99 -14.06 -9.30
CA ASN A 278 1.13 -14.46 -10.70
C ASN A 278 1.23 -13.27 -11.70
N GLY A 279 1.17 -12.03 -11.22
CA GLY A 279 1.23 -10.81 -12.03
C GLY A 279 -0.13 -10.31 -12.55
N GLU A 280 -1.22 -11.01 -12.26
CA GLU A 280 -2.58 -10.57 -12.63
C GLU A 280 -2.95 -9.27 -11.90
N VAL A 281 -3.39 -8.26 -12.66
CA VAL A 281 -3.83 -6.97 -12.12
C VAL A 281 -5.25 -7.11 -11.58
N ILE A 282 -5.44 -6.77 -10.31
CA ILE A 282 -6.75 -6.78 -9.64
C ILE A 282 -7.24 -5.39 -9.23
N GLY A 283 -6.39 -4.37 -9.35
CA GLY A 283 -6.72 -2.98 -9.07
C GLY A 283 -5.78 -2.02 -9.79
N SER A 284 -6.32 -0.91 -10.27
CA SER A 284 -5.57 0.16 -10.91
C SER A 284 -6.27 1.49 -10.68
N TRP A 285 -5.61 2.41 -9.98
CA TRP A 285 -6.19 3.69 -9.57
C TRP A 285 -5.28 4.82 -9.98
N SER A 286 -5.82 5.86 -10.62
CA SER A 286 -5.00 6.95 -11.15
C SER A 286 -5.43 8.30 -10.60
N VAL A 287 -4.45 9.15 -10.31
CA VAL A 287 -4.65 10.54 -9.91
C VAL A 287 -3.74 11.44 -10.76
N LYS A 288 -4.30 12.52 -11.31
CA LYS A 288 -3.54 13.53 -12.03
C LYS A 288 -3.22 14.68 -11.08
N ASP A 289 -1.94 14.98 -10.90
CA ASP A 289 -1.48 16.02 -9.98
C ASP A 289 -1.93 17.41 -10.46
N PRO A 290 -2.81 18.12 -9.71
CA PRO A 290 -3.26 19.45 -10.09
C PRO A 290 -2.16 20.53 -10.06
N ASN A 291 -1.07 20.27 -9.33
CA ASN A 291 0.05 21.19 -9.13
C ASN A 291 1.20 20.93 -10.11
N ASN A 292 1.19 19.81 -10.83
CA ASN A 292 2.25 19.41 -11.74
C ASN A 292 1.75 19.29 -13.17
N ILE A 293 1.56 20.46 -13.79
CA ILE A 293 1.09 20.63 -15.16
C ILE A 293 2.15 21.40 -15.94
N HIS A 294 2.63 20.80 -17.03
CA HIS A 294 3.65 21.34 -17.90
C HIS A 294 3.07 21.73 -19.24
N ASP A 295 3.14 23.02 -19.54
CA ASP A 295 2.75 23.56 -20.83
C ASP A 295 3.94 23.59 -21.78
N THR A 296 3.69 23.32 -23.05
CA THR A 296 4.70 23.35 -24.11
C THR A 296 4.09 23.93 -25.37
N THR A 297 4.87 24.71 -26.10
CA THR A 297 4.43 25.40 -27.31
C THR A 297 5.42 25.26 -28.45
N TYR A 298 4.97 25.51 -29.68
CA TYR A 298 5.84 25.63 -30.85
C TYR A 298 5.24 26.57 -31.91
N PRO A 299 6.06 27.40 -32.58
CA PRO A 299 7.43 27.74 -32.18
C PRO A 299 7.47 28.47 -30.84
#